data_AF-A0A4P6JN14-F1
#
_entry.id   AF-A0A4P6JN14-F1
#
_cell.length_a   1.000
_cell.length_b   1.000
_cell.length_c   1.000
_cell.angle_alpha   90.00
_cell.angle_beta   90.00
_cell.angle_gamma   90.00
#
_symmetry.space_group_name_H-M   'P 1'
#
loop_
_entity.id
_entity.type
_entity.pdbx_description
1 polymer ?
#
loop_
_entity_poly.entity_id
_entity_poly.type
_entity_poly.pdbx_seq_one_letter_code
_entity_poly.pdbx_strand_id
1 'polypeptide(L)'
;MVRDFADRGVFGLVLLGMPGLEKRLMRAPQLYSRVGFAHEMEPLSDEETRDFLEKRWSHRVKAFSDDFTKKEAIATILRITRGNIRLIERLMMQVEHVLVANQTQIVTKDVVETAQQNLIIGPG
;
A
#
# COMPACT_ATOMS: atom_id res chain seq x y z
N MET A 1 13.54 36.44 -2.31
CA MET A 1 13.49 35.79 -0.98
C MET A 1 13.25 34.27 -1.06
N VAL A 2 13.90 33.55 -2.00
CA VAL A 2 13.90 32.06 -2.06
C VAL A 2 15.33 31.49 -1.94
N ARG A 3 16.35 32.33 -2.16
CA ARG A 3 17.78 31.98 -2.02
C ARG A 3 18.22 31.81 -0.56
N ASP A 4 17.63 32.58 0.36
CA ASP A 4 18.04 32.64 1.77
C ASP A 4 17.66 31.38 2.58
N PHE A 5 16.67 30.60 2.11
CA PHE A 5 16.32 29.30 2.70
C PHE A 5 17.31 28.18 2.32
N ALA A 6 17.99 28.32 1.18
CA ALA A 6 18.95 27.34 0.69
C ALA A 6 20.34 27.49 1.33
N ASP A 7 20.70 28.72 1.73
CA ASP A 7 22.04 29.04 2.24
C ASP A 7 22.21 28.78 3.75
N ARG A 8 21.14 28.50 4.51
CA ARG A 8 21.18 28.43 5.99
C ARG A 8 20.72 27.12 6.63
N GLY A 9 20.27 26.13 5.86
CA GLY A 9 19.78 24.86 6.41
C GLY A 9 20.21 23.65 5.59
N VAL A 10 20.81 22.66 6.25
CA VAL A 10 20.92 21.31 5.68
C VAL A 10 19.53 20.68 5.80
N PHE A 11 18.72 20.75 4.76
CA PHE A 11 17.43 20.04 4.70
C PHE A 11 17.54 18.83 3.77
N GLY A 12 17.08 17.68 4.27
CA GLY A 12 16.87 16.49 3.44
C GLY A 12 15.52 16.56 2.74
N LEU A 13 15.47 16.15 1.48
CA LEU A 13 14.23 16.07 0.70
C LEU A 13 13.99 14.61 0.31
N VAL A 14 12.82 14.07 0.66
CA VAL A 14 12.35 12.75 0.21
C VAL A 14 11.18 12.96 -0.74
N LEU A 15 11.32 12.49 -1.98
CA LEU A 15 10.28 12.58 -3.00
C LEU A 15 9.67 11.20 -3.22
N LEU A 16 8.37 11.08 -2.97
CA LEU A 16 7.58 9.87 -3.22
C LEU A 16 6.61 10.14 -4.35
N GLY A 17 6.51 9.24 -5.32
CA GLY A 17 5.61 9.42 -6.45
C GLY A 17 5.36 8.15 -7.24
N MET A 18 4.45 8.28 -8.21
CA MET A 18 4.11 7.20 -9.15
C MET A 18 5.29 6.89 -10.08
N PRO A 19 5.30 5.71 -10.72
CA PRO A 19 6.28 5.36 -11.74
C PRO A 19 6.47 6.49 -12.76
N GLY A 20 7.73 6.83 -13.06
CA GLY A 20 8.07 7.94 -13.97
C GLY A 20 8.33 9.29 -13.29
N LEU A 21 8.28 9.38 -11.96
CA LEU A 21 8.78 10.53 -11.21
C LEU A 21 10.25 10.82 -11.55
N GLU A 22 11.09 9.78 -11.66
CA GLU A 22 12.49 9.90 -12.06
C GLU A 22 12.64 10.56 -13.45
N LYS A 23 11.82 10.16 -14.43
CA LYS A 23 11.81 10.79 -15.76
C LYS A 23 11.45 12.27 -15.72
N ARG A 24 10.60 12.67 -14.78
CA ARG A 24 10.27 14.08 -14.55
C ARG A 24 11.42 14.81 -13.87
N LEU A 25 12.12 14.17 -12.93
CA LEU A 25 13.30 14.73 -12.25
C LEU A 25 14.49 14.91 -13.20
N MET A 26 14.71 14.01 -14.15
CA MET A 26 15.73 14.18 -15.20
C MET A 26 15.55 15.46 -16.03
N ARG A 27 14.31 15.97 -16.14
CA ARG A 27 14.02 17.23 -16.84
C ARG A 27 14.31 18.48 -16.00
N ALA A 28 14.72 18.31 -14.73
CA ALA A 28 15.11 19.37 -13.81
C ALA A 28 16.56 19.16 -13.31
N PRO A 29 17.59 19.49 -14.12
CA PRO A 29 18.98 19.12 -13.86
C PRO A 29 19.53 19.60 -12.51
N GLN A 30 19.12 20.79 -12.04
CA GLN A 30 19.57 21.35 -10.76
C GLN A 30 19.05 20.59 -9.54
N LEU A 31 17.92 19.91 -9.68
CA LEU A 31 17.34 19.08 -8.63
C LEU A 31 17.87 17.65 -8.72
N TYR A 32 17.98 17.11 -9.93
CA TYR A 32 18.51 15.77 -10.17
C TYR A 32 19.95 15.63 -9.67
N SER A 33 20.80 16.65 -9.83
CA SER A 33 22.18 16.63 -9.30
C SER A 33 22.27 16.57 -7.77
N ARG A 34 21.16 16.82 -7.07
CA ARG A 34 21.06 16.76 -5.60
C ARG A 34 20.42 15.47 -5.10
N VAL A 35 20.00 14.57 -5.99
CA VAL A 35 19.45 13.26 -5.63
C VAL A 35 20.62 12.31 -5.34
N GLY A 36 20.85 11.99 -4.06
CA GLY A 36 21.88 11.03 -3.65
C GLY A 36 21.42 9.57 -3.64
N PHE A 37 20.11 9.32 -3.74
CA PHE A 37 19.53 7.99 -3.68
C PHE A 37 18.17 8.00 -4.41
N ALA A 38 17.94 6.99 -5.25
CA ALA A 38 16.67 6.73 -5.88
C ALA A 38 16.36 5.24 -5.74
N HIS A 39 15.15 4.92 -5.29
CA HIS A 39 14.72 3.54 -5.12
C HIS A 39 13.28 3.41 -5.60
N GLU A 40 13.08 2.49 -6.53
CA GLU A 40 11.75 2.07 -6.94
C GLU A 40 11.29 0.97 -5.97
N MET A 41 10.12 1.18 -5.37
CA MET A 41 9.52 0.16 -4.52
C MET A 41 8.80 -0.85 -5.42
N GLU A 42 9.33 -2.06 -5.47
CA GLU A 42 8.66 -3.16 -6.15
C GLU A 42 7.43 -3.64 -5.35
N PRO A 43 6.43 -4.25 -6.01
CA PRO A 43 5.40 -4.98 -5.31
C PRO A 43 6.00 -6.05 -4.41
N LEU A 44 5.39 -6.28 -3.25
CA LEU A 44 5.78 -7.36 -2.35
C LEU A 44 5.66 -8.71 -3.08
N SER A 45 6.59 -9.61 -2.83
CA SER A 45 6.43 -11.02 -3.16
C SER A 45 5.23 -11.63 -2.43
N ASP A 46 4.79 -12.81 -2.86
CA ASP A 46 3.71 -13.52 -2.19
C ASP A 46 4.05 -13.83 -0.72
N GLU A 47 5.31 -14.16 -0.43
CA GLU A 47 5.79 -14.43 0.93
C GLU A 47 5.79 -13.16 1.77
N GLU A 48 6.37 -12.07 1.25
CA GLU A 48 6.38 -10.78 1.95
C GLU A 48 4.95 -10.24 2.17
N THR A 49 4.04 -10.46 1.22
CA THR A 49 2.64 -10.05 1.38
C THR A 49 1.95 -10.86 2.47
N ARG A 50 2.21 -12.17 2.57
CA ARG A 50 1.67 -13.01 3.67
C ARG A 50 2.19 -12.50 5.01
N ASP A 51 3.50 -12.31 5.12
CA ASP A 51 4.16 -11.77 6.31
C ASP A 51 3.62 -10.41 6.70
N PHE A 52 3.43 -9.54 5.72
CA PHE A 52 2.84 -8.22 5.89
C PHE A 52 1.43 -8.33 6.44
N LEU A 53 0.56 -9.16 5.86
CA LEU A 53 -0.80 -9.36 6.34
C LEU A 53 -0.82 -9.95 7.77
N GLU A 54 0.06 -10.90 8.10
CA GLU A 54 0.10 -11.47 9.44
C GLU A 54 0.54 -10.47 10.51
N LYS A 55 1.58 -9.68 10.24
CA LYS A 55 2.16 -8.73 11.20
C LYS A 55 1.40 -7.41 11.26
N ARG A 56 1.06 -6.84 10.10
CA ARG A 56 0.44 -5.51 9.98
C ARG A 56 -1.07 -5.55 10.11
N TRP A 57 -1.73 -6.69 9.95
CA TRP A 57 -3.20 -6.70 9.97
C TRP A 57 -3.80 -7.26 11.25
N SER A 58 -3.06 -8.11 11.97
CA SER A 58 -3.51 -8.72 13.23
C SER A 58 -3.90 -7.71 14.32
N HIS A 59 -3.42 -6.47 14.24
CA HIS A 59 -3.79 -5.41 15.19
C HIS A 59 -5.09 -4.65 14.83
N ARG A 60 -5.65 -4.84 13.63
CA ARG A 60 -6.82 -4.07 13.14
C ARG A 60 -8.12 -4.86 13.19
N VAL A 61 -8.04 -6.17 13.09
CA VAL A 61 -9.21 -7.05 13.01
C VAL A 61 -8.92 -8.37 13.70
N LYS A 62 -9.93 -8.96 14.33
CA LYS A 62 -9.76 -10.29 14.89
C LYS A 62 -9.49 -11.28 13.78
N ALA A 63 -8.51 -12.14 14.07
CA ALA A 63 -8.03 -13.15 13.16
C ALA A 63 -9.18 -14.03 12.64
N PHE A 64 -9.00 -14.45 11.39
CA PHE A 64 -9.74 -15.49 10.67
C PHE A 64 -10.28 -16.61 11.59
N SER A 65 -11.49 -17.10 11.32
CA SER A 65 -12.20 -18.06 12.19
C SER A 65 -11.55 -19.44 12.26
N ASP A 66 -10.75 -19.79 11.25
CA ASP A 66 -10.03 -21.06 11.11
C ASP A 66 -8.90 -20.92 10.07
N ASP A 67 -7.99 -21.90 10.05
CA ASP A 67 -6.83 -21.92 9.15
C ASP A 67 -7.20 -21.98 7.66
N PHE A 68 -8.33 -22.60 7.32
CA PHE A 68 -8.77 -22.74 5.94
C PHE A 68 -9.30 -21.40 5.40
N THR A 69 -10.21 -20.76 6.13
CA THR A 69 -10.74 -19.43 5.88
C THR A 69 -9.62 -18.39 5.86
N LYS A 70 -8.61 -18.52 6.73
CA LYS A 70 -7.38 -17.70 6.71
C LYS A 70 -6.64 -17.82 5.38
N LYS A 71 -6.34 -19.06 4.96
CA LYS A 71 -5.60 -19.33 3.73
C LYS A 71 -6.35 -18.82 2.51
N GLU A 72 -7.67 -19.02 2.45
CA GLU A 72 -8.48 -18.60 1.31
C GLU A 72 -8.60 -17.08 1.19
N ALA A 73 -8.81 -16.37 2.31
CA ALA A 73 -8.85 -14.92 2.33
C ALA A 73 -7.49 -14.30 1.96
N ILE A 74 -6.38 -14.82 2.51
CA ILE A 74 -5.03 -14.37 2.17
C ILE A 74 -4.72 -14.60 0.69
N ALA A 75 -5.04 -15.80 0.15
CA ALA A 75 -4.87 -16.09 -1.26
C ALA A 75 -5.69 -15.16 -2.17
N THR A 76 -6.89 -14.78 -1.72
CA THR A 76 -7.74 -13.84 -2.43
C THR A 76 -7.15 -12.43 -2.45
N ILE A 77 -6.64 -11.94 -1.31
CA ILE A 77 -5.95 -10.64 -1.21
C ILE A 77 -4.71 -10.61 -2.11
N LEU A 78 -3.88 -11.66 -2.08
CA LEU A 78 -2.72 -11.82 -2.96
C LEU A 78 -3.11 -11.70 -4.43
N ARG A 79 -4.15 -12.44 -4.86
CA ARG A 79 -4.63 -12.43 -6.24
C ARG A 79 -5.13 -11.06 -6.70
N ILE A 80 -5.85 -10.33 -5.83
CA ILE A 80 -6.41 -9.01 -6.14
C ILE A 80 -5.30 -7.96 -6.22
N THR A 81 -4.36 -7.99 -5.27
CA THR A 81 -3.42 -6.89 -5.05
C THR A 81 -2.08 -7.08 -5.75
N ARG A 82 -1.69 -8.34 -6.04
CA ARG A 82 -0.40 -8.72 -6.63
C ARG A 82 0.78 -8.04 -5.93
N GLY A 83 0.74 -7.97 -4.60
CA GLY A 83 1.78 -7.37 -3.78
C GLY A 83 1.82 -5.83 -3.77
N ASN A 84 0.90 -5.15 -4.46
CA ASN A 84 0.85 -3.69 -4.44
C ASN A 84 0.38 -3.19 -3.07
N ILE A 85 1.33 -2.74 -2.23
CA ILE A 85 1.09 -2.28 -0.86
C ILE A 85 -0.02 -1.23 -0.79
N ARG A 86 -0.04 -0.27 -1.73
CA ARG A 86 -1.07 0.78 -1.76
C ARG A 86 -2.46 0.19 -2.02
N LEU A 87 -2.56 -0.80 -2.91
CA LEU A 87 -3.83 -1.48 -3.17
C LEU A 87 -4.23 -2.40 -2.02
N ILE A 88 -3.26 -3.07 -1.37
CA ILE A 88 -3.48 -3.85 -0.14
C ILE A 88 -4.12 -2.94 0.91
N GLU A 89 -3.46 -1.86 1.33
CA GLU A 89 -3.99 -0.94 2.35
C GLU A 89 -5.39 -0.41 2.01
N ARG A 90 -5.65 -0.08 0.73
CA ARG A 90 -6.99 0.37 0.30
C ARG A 90 -8.05 -0.74 0.39
N LEU A 91 -7.74 -1.94 -0.08
CA LEU A 91 -8.64 -3.10 0.03
C LEU A 91 -8.93 -3.40 1.49
N MET A 92 -7.90 -3.37 2.32
CA MET A 92 -8.02 -3.69 3.73
C MET A 92 -8.87 -2.65 4.50
N MET A 93 -8.77 -1.36 4.17
CA MET A 93 -9.71 -0.35 4.69
C MET A 93 -11.17 -0.66 4.31
N GLN A 94 -11.42 -1.14 3.09
CA GLN A 94 -12.77 -1.57 2.70
C GLN A 94 -13.22 -2.83 3.43
N VAL A 95 -12.31 -3.77 3.71
CA VAL A 95 -12.60 -4.95 4.53
C VAL A 95 -13.08 -4.52 5.93
N GLU A 96 -12.39 -3.58 6.58
CA GLU A 96 -12.84 -3.03 7.87
C GLU A 96 -14.27 -2.46 7.78
N HIS A 97 -14.55 -1.67 6.74
CA HIS A 97 -15.89 -1.10 6.53
C HIS A 97 -16.96 -2.18 6.35
N VAL A 98 -16.69 -3.21 5.53
CA VAL A 98 -17.63 -4.32 5.29
C VAL A 98 -17.88 -5.09 6.59
N LEU A 99 -16.86 -5.30 7.41
CA LEU A 99 -17.01 -5.99 8.69
C LEU A 99 -17.89 -5.22 9.68
N VAL A 100 -17.65 -3.91 9.81
CA VAL A 100 -18.46 -3.02 10.64
C VAL A 100 -19.91 -2.99 10.16
N ALA A 101 -20.14 -2.87 8.86
CA ALA A 101 -21.49 -2.85 8.28
C ALA A 101 -22.26 -4.15 8.52
N ASN A 102 -21.57 -5.29 8.49
CA ASN A 102 -22.17 -6.63 8.68
C ASN A 102 -22.10 -7.13 10.13
N GLN A 103 -21.63 -6.32 11.08
CA GLN A 103 -21.49 -6.67 12.50
C GLN A 103 -20.69 -7.97 12.75
N THR A 104 -19.73 -8.28 11.87
CA THR A 104 -18.84 -9.44 12.00
C THR A 104 -17.42 -8.98 12.32
N GLN A 105 -16.62 -9.88 12.91
CA GLN A 105 -15.22 -9.65 13.23
C GLN A 105 -14.28 -10.56 12.45
N ILE A 106 -14.81 -11.42 11.58
CA ILE A 106 -14.06 -12.46 10.88
C ILE A 106 -13.84 -12.05 9.43
N VAL A 107 -12.59 -11.93 9.02
CA VAL A 107 -12.23 -11.76 7.60
C VAL A 107 -12.41 -13.10 6.89
N THR A 108 -13.33 -13.16 5.92
CA THR A 108 -13.50 -14.30 5.02
C THR A 108 -13.19 -13.89 3.58
N LYS A 109 -13.08 -14.86 2.66
CA LYS A 109 -13.00 -14.55 1.23
C LYS A 109 -14.16 -13.67 0.77
N ASP A 110 -15.39 -13.99 1.14
CA ASP A 110 -16.58 -13.23 0.72
C ASP A 110 -16.52 -11.77 1.19
N VAL A 111 -16.03 -11.52 2.41
CA VAL A 111 -15.79 -10.17 2.92
C VAL A 111 -14.75 -9.44 2.06
N VAL A 112 -13.66 -10.12 1.68
CA VAL A 112 -12.61 -9.54 0.82
C VAL A 112 -13.15 -9.24 -0.58
N GLU A 113 -13.94 -10.14 -1.17
CA GLU A 113 -14.53 -9.96 -2.50
C GLU A 113 -15.59 -8.83 -2.48
N THR A 114 -16.38 -8.73 -1.42
CA THR A 114 -17.31 -7.61 -1.21
C THR A 114 -16.55 -6.29 -1.08
N ALA A 115 -15.47 -6.26 -0.29
CA ALA A 115 -14.62 -5.08 -0.14
C ALA A 115 -13.97 -4.67 -1.46
N GLN A 116 -13.61 -5.63 -2.31
CA GLN A 116 -13.08 -5.37 -3.65
C GLN A 116 -14.09 -4.62 -4.53
N GLN A 117 -15.38 -4.99 -4.49
CA GLN A 117 -16.43 -4.32 -5.28
C GLN A 117 -16.59 -2.84 -4.89
N ASN A 118 -16.28 -2.50 -3.65
CA ASN A 118 -16.32 -1.12 -3.13
C ASN A 118 -15.05 -0.32 -3.41
N LEU A 119 -14.02 -0.93 -4.00
CA LEU A 119 -12.83 -0.20 -4.40
C LEU A 119 -13.16 0.71 -5.59
N ILE A 120 -13.26 2.01 -5.32
CA ILE A 120 -13.17 3.02 -6.37
C ILE A 120 -11.73 3.03 -6.89
N ILE A 121 -11.46 2.17 -7.88
CA ILE A 121 -10.26 2.27 -8.71
C ILE A 121 -10.55 3.44 -9.65
N GLY A 122 -10.10 4.64 -9.26
CA GLY A 122 -10.08 5.77 -10.20
C GLY A 122 -9.32 5.35 -11.46
N PRO A 123 -9.75 5.80 -12.66
CA PRO A 123 -9.06 5.44 -13.89
C PRO A 123 -7.59 5.83 -13.75
N GLY A 124 -6.72 4.83 -13.91
CA GLY A 124 -5.27 5.00 -13.91
C GLY A 124 -4.80 5.80 -15.12
#